data_AF-A0A974TC70-F1
#
_entry.id   AF-A0A974TC70-F1
#
_cell.length_a   1.000
_cell.length_b   1.000
_cell.length_c   1.000
_cell.angle_alpha   90.00
_cell.angle_beta   90.00
_cell.angle_gamma   90.00
#
_symmetry.space_group_name_H-M   'P 1'
#
loop_
_entity.id
_entity.type
_entity.pdbx_description
1 polymer ?
#
loop_
_entity_poly.entity_id
_entity_poly.type
_entity_poly.pdbx_seq_one_letter_code
_entity_poly.pdbx_strand_id
1 'polypeptide(L)' 'MMREVLHTLGDIDFAAEVELENVEVSAREPKLKVHIKSKIKAAHWEKRQPYVDLLETLRRQQHRQSFAA' A
#
# COMPACT_ATOMS: atom_id res chain seq x y z
N MET A 1 3.00 -16.88 -5.50
CA MET A 1 2.75 -16.31 -4.16
C MET A 1 3.48 -15.00 -3.89
N MET A 2 4.80 -14.97 -3.63
CA MET A 2 5.47 -13.71 -3.24
C MET A 2 5.42 -12.62 -4.32
N ARG A 3 5.62 -12.99 -5.59
CA ARG A 3 5.48 -12.08 -6.75
C ARG A 3 4.07 -11.48 -6.88
N GLU A 4 3.03 -12.27 -6.61
CA GLU A 4 1.64 -11.81 -6.69
C GLU A 4 1.35 -10.81 -5.57
N VAL A 5 1.81 -11.09 -4.35
CA VAL A 5 1.67 -10.15 -3.21
C VAL A 5 2.38 -8.83 -3.49
N LEU A 6 3.58 -8.87 -4.07
CA LEU A 6 4.31 -7.66 -4.49
C LEU A 6 3.56 -6.89 -5.60
N HIS A 7 2.96 -7.60 -6.56
CA HIS A 7 2.14 -6.96 -7.59
C HIS A 7 0.93 -6.26 -6.99
N THR A 8 0.19 -6.94 -6.12
CA THR A 8 -0.97 -6.36 -5.43
C THR A 8 -0.59 -5.15 -4.57
N LEU A 9 0.55 -5.19 -3.88
CA LEU A 9 1.09 -4.03 -3.16
C LEU A 9 1.35 -2.86 -4.11
N GLY A 10 1.96 -3.13 -5.28
CA GLY A 10 2.18 -2.12 -6.32
C GLY A 10 0.86 -1.50 -6.82
N ASP A 11 -0.16 -2.32 -7.08
CA ASP A 11 -1.47 -1.84 -7.51
C ASP A 11 -2.14 -0.94 -6.45
N ILE A 12 -2.02 -1.32 -5.17
CA ILE A 12 -2.55 -0.54 -4.04
C ILE A 12 -1.80 0.80 -3.89
N ASP A 13 -0.47 0.77 -3.96
CA ASP A 13 0.38 1.95 -3.83
C ASP A 13 0.10 2.93 -4.99
N PHE A 14 0.03 2.43 -6.23
CA PHE A 14 -0.29 3.25 -7.41
C PHE A 14 -1.69 3.89 -7.32
N ALA A 15 -2.71 3.12 -6.93
CA ALA A 15 -4.06 3.66 -6.80
C ALA A 15 -4.14 4.81 -5.79
N ALA A 16 -3.46 4.69 -4.65
CA ALA A 16 -3.40 5.75 -3.65
C ALA A 16 -2.66 6.99 -4.14
N GLU A 17 -1.57 6.83 -4.89
CA GLU A 17 -0.83 7.94 -5.50
C GLU A 17 -1.71 8.72 -6.49
N VAL A 18 -2.43 8.01 -7.36
CA VAL A 18 -3.38 8.62 -8.31
C VAL A 18 -4.48 9.40 -7.59
N GLU A 19 -5.06 8.84 -6.53
CA GLU A 19 -6.08 9.53 -5.73
C GLU A 19 -5.53 10.79 -5.04
N LEU A 20 -4.32 10.73 -4.48
CA LEU A 20 -3.67 11.87 -3.84
C LEU A 20 -3.37 12.99 -4.84
N GLU A 21 -2.92 12.63 -6.04
CA GLU A 21 -2.64 13.59 -7.12
C GLU A 21 -3.93 14.26 -7.58
N ASN A 22 -5.01 13.50 -7.77
CA ASN A 22 -6.34 14.05 -8.11
C ASN A 22 -6.82 15.09 -7.09
N VAL A 23 -6.57 14.87 -5.80
CA VAL A 23 -6.90 15.86 -4.76
C VAL A 23 -5.99 17.09 -4.85
N GLU A 24 -4.70 16.88 -5.14
CA GLU A 24 -3.74 17.99 -5.28
C GLU A 24 -4.10 18.92 -6.43
N VAL A 25 -4.41 18.39 -7.61
CA VAL A 25 -4.74 19.21 -8.79
C VAL A 25 -6.16 19.79 -8.76
N SER A 26 -7.03 19.33 -7.86
CA SER A 26 -8.40 19.83 -7.74
C SER A 26 -8.46 21.29 -7.28
N ALA A 27 -9.53 22.03 -7.64
CA ALA A 27 -9.76 23.41 -7.22
C ALA A 27 -10.32 23.56 -5.79
N ARG A 28 -10.08 22.58 -4.90
CA ARG A 28 -10.59 22.59 -3.52
C ARG A 28 -9.78 23.50 -2.60
N GLU A 29 -10.41 23.99 -1.53
CA GLU A 29 -9.72 24.76 -0.49
C GLU A 29 -8.55 23.94 0.11
N PRO A 30 -7.38 24.55 0.40
CA PRO A 30 -6.22 23.85 0.96
C PRO A 30 -6.52 23.02 2.21
N LYS A 31 -7.33 23.53 3.16
CA LYS A 31 -7.69 22.79 4.38
C LYS A 31 -8.51 21.54 4.07
N LEU A 32 -9.44 21.65 3.11
CA LEU A 32 -10.23 20.51 2.64
C LEU A 32 -9.35 19.48 1.93
N LYS A 33 -8.36 19.91 1.13
CA LYS A 33 -7.38 18.99 0.52
C LYS A 33 -6.60 18.21 1.57
N VAL A 34 -6.08 18.88 2.61
CA VAL A 34 -5.35 18.23 3.71
C VAL A 34 -6.21 17.16 4.38
N HIS A 35 -7.45 17.49 4.71
CA HIS A 35 -8.39 16.54 5.33
C HIS A 35 -8.64 15.31 4.46
N ILE A 36 -8.91 15.52 3.17
CA ILE A 36 -9.18 14.42 2.23
C ILE A 36 -7.93 13.56 2.03
N LYS A 37 -6.75 14.17 1.85
CA LYS A 37 -5.49 13.45 1.73
C LYS A 37 -5.17 12.61 2.97
N SER A 38 -5.48 13.10 4.17
CA SER A 38 -5.33 12.33 5.41
C SER A 38 -6.20 11.08 5.40
N LYS A 39 -7.45 11.19 4.95
CA LYS A 39 -8.34 10.03 4.82
C LYS A 39 -7.86 9.01 3.77
N ILE A 40 -7.39 9.48 2.61
CA ILE A 40 -6.84 8.60 1.56
C ILE A 40 -5.63 7.82 2.11
N LYS A 41 -4.71 8.49 2.82
CA LYS A 41 -3.55 7.85 3.44
C LYS A 41 -3.93 6.81 4.49
N ALA A 42 -4.94 7.09 5.31
CA ALA A 42 -5.43 6.13 6.30
C ALA A 42 -6.02 4.89 5.61
N ALA A 43 -6.90 5.08 4.63
CA ALA A 43 -7.50 3.97 3.87
C ALA A 43 -6.46 3.16 3.09
N HIS A 44 -5.46 3.83 2.50
CA HIS A 44 -4.32 3.19 1.85
C HIS A 44 -3.55 2.30 2.83
N TRP A 45 -3.21 2.82 4.01
CA TRP A 45 -2.53 2.04 5.05
C TRP A 45 -3.33 0.80 5.45
N GLU A 46 -4.62 0.97 5.73
CA GLU A 46 -5.52 -0.13 6.13
C GLU A 46 -5.60 -1.21 5.05
N LYS A 47 -5.70 -0.82 3.78
CA LYS A 47 -5.76 -1.73 2.64
C LYS A 47 -4.42 -2.43 2.38
N ARG A 48 -3.30 -1.74 2.62
CA ARG A 48 -1.95 -2.23 2.35
C ARG A 48 -1.45 -3.22 3.40
N GLN A 49 -1.80 -3.01 4.67
CA GLN A 49 -1.22 -3.73 5.80
C GLN A 49 -1.30 -5.27 5.71
N PRO A 50 -2.44 -5.88 5.34
CA PRO A 50 -2.53 -7.34 5.27
C PRO A 50 -1.54 -7.98 4.28
N TYR A 51 -1.23 -7.29 3.17
CA TYR A 51 -0.29 -7.78 2.16
C TYR A 51 1.16 -7.61 2.59
N VAL A 52 1.45 -6.59 3.40
CA VAL A 52 2.77 -6.43 4.03
C VAL A 52 3.02 -7.57 5.02
N ASP A 53 2.04 -7.88 5.87
CA ASP A 53 2.14 -8.96 6.85
C ASP A 53 2.30 -10.33 6.16
N LEU A 54 1.58 -10.53 5.06
CA LEU A 54 1.70 -11.74 4.24
C LEU A 54 3.08 -11.83 3.57
N LEU A 55 3.60 -10.73 3.02
CA LEU A 55 4.93 -10.68 2.41
C LEU A 55 6.02 -11.04 3.42
N GLU A 56 5.93 -10.51 4.64
CA GLU A 56 6.85 -10.83 5.72
C GLU A 56 6.79 -12.33 6.08
N THR A 57 5.58 -12.87 6.20
CA THR A 57 5.36 -14.30 6.47
C THR A 57 6.01 -15.18 5.40
N LEU A 58 5.77 -14.88 4.13
CA LEU A 58 6.36 -15.62 3.00
C LEU A 58 7.89 -15.53 3.00
N ARG A 59 8.46 -14.35 3.31
CA ARG A 59 9.92 -14.17 3.40
C ARG A 59 10.53 -15.01 4.50
N ARG A 60 9.90 -15.06 5.68
CA ARG A 60 10.35 -15.91 6.81
C ARG A 60 10.29 -17.39 6.45
N GLN A 61 9.23 -17.84 5.77
CA GLN A 61 9.10 -19.22 5.33
C GLN A 61 10.20 -19.62 4.34
N GLN A 62 10.43 -18.80 3.31
CA GLN A 62 11.48 -19.04 2.32
C GLN A 62 12.87 -19.11 2.97
N HIS A 63 13.15 -18.20 3.91
CA HIS A 63 14.42 -18.18 4.64
C HIS A 63 14.65 -19.45 5.48
N ARG A 64 13.60 -19.97 6.14
CA ARG A 64 13.71 -21.25 6.87
C ARG A 64 13.98 -22.42 5.92
N GLN A 65 13.32 -22.43 4.76
CA GLN A 65 13.53 -23.48 3.75
C GLN A 65 14.96 -23.46 3.19
N SER A 66 15.58 -22.29 3.03
CA SER A 66 16.95 -22.20 2.53
C SER A 66 18.02 -22.73 3.49
N PHE A 67 17.72 -22.90 4.79
CA PHE A 67 18.64 -23.50 5.77
C PHE A 67 18.29 -24.94 6.14
N ALA A 68 17.18 -25.47 5.64
CA ALA A 68 16.77 -26.86 5.84
C ALA A 68 17.21 -27.78 4.68
N ALA A 69 17.88 -27.22 3.66
CA ALA A 69 18.48 -27.92 2.52
C ALA A 69 20.00 -27.98 2.68
#